data_AF-A0A2E8ZRM8-F1
#
_entry.id   AF-A0A2E8ZRM8-F1
#
_cell.length_a   1.000
_cell.length_b   1.000
_cell.length_c   1.000
_cell.angle_alpha   90.00
_cell.angle_beta   90.00
_cell.angle_gamma   90.00
#
_symmetry.space_group_name_H-M   'P 1'
#
loop_
_entity.id
_entity.type
_entity.pdbx_description
1 polymer ?
#
loop_
_entity_poly.entity_id
_entity_poly.type
_entity_poly.pdbx_seq_one_letter_code
_entity_poly.pdbx_strand_id
1 'polypeptide(L)'
;MSIQPEDRTTIDMFSATKRGRPRSNPYDRNQQLRINKRVQRQRDKAKGLARLEIKLSANVIDQMDIVGKELGLSRAEIMELALKQWLHL
;
A
#
# COMPACT_ATOMS: atom_id res chain seq x y z
N MET A 1 22.92 26.63 -31.32
CA MET A 1 23.30 26.46 -29.91
C MET A 1 23.90 25.07 -29.76
N SER A 2 25.23 24.99 -29.71
CA SER A 2 25.98 23.74 -29.55
C SER A 2 25.76 23.20 -28.13
N ILE A 3 25.23 21.98 -28.01
CA ILE A 3 25.11 21.28 -26.74
C ILE A 3 26.50 20.68 -26.46
N GLN A 4 27.21 21.29 -25.50
CA GLN A 4 28.47 20.76 -24.99
C GLN A 4 28.19 19.38 -24.35
N PRO A 5 28.81 18.29 -24.81
CA PRO A 5 28.65 16.99 -24.16
C PRO A 5 29.33 17.08 -22.79
N GLU A 6 28.54 16.86 -21.74
CA GLU A 6 29.01 16.91 -20.37
C GLU A 6 30.17 15.92 -20.21
N ASP A 7 31.32 16.41 -19.74
CA ASP A 7 32.53 15.62 -19.62
C ASP A 7 32.34 14.55 -18.53
N ARG A 8 31.86 13.37 -18.94
CA ARG A 8 31.53 12.24 -18.05
C ARG A 8 32.76 11.59 -17.42
N THR A 9 33.97 12.05 -17.77
CA THR A 9 35.22 11.41 -17.34
C THR A 9 35.79 11.99 -16.06
N THR A 10 35.48 13.25 -15.74
CA THR A 10 35.96 13.88 -14.50
C THR A 10 35.00 13.63 -13.36
N ILE A 11 35.42 12.78 -12.41
CA ILE A 11 34.69 12.59 -11.15
C ILE A 11 34.78 13.90 -10.35
N ASP A 12 33.64 14.56 -10.13
CA ASP A 12 33.56 15.78 -9.33
C ASP A 12 33.89 15.48 -7.86
N MET A 13 35.14 15.75 -7.49
CA MET A 13 35.69 15.57 -6.13
C MET A 13 35.15 16.57 -5.10
N PHE A 14 34.43 17.61 -5.54
CA PHE A 14 33.83 18.63 -4.68
C PHE A 14 32.33 18.42 -4.48
N SER A 15 31.72 17.48 -5.20
CA SER A 15 30.33 17.09 -4.97
C SER A 15 30.18 16.35 -3.64
N ALA A 16 29.32 16.86 -2.75
CA ALA A 16 28.99 16.17 -1.52
C ALA A 16 28.32 14.82 -1.85
N THR A 17 28.82 13.72 -1.28
CA THR A 17 28.24 12.38 -1.46
C THR A 17 26.74 12.44 -1.16
N LYS A 18 25.89 12.14 -2.15
CA LYS A 18 24.44 12.08 -1.94
C LYS A 18 24.18 11.06 -0.84
N ARG A 19 23.75 11.53 0.34
CA ARG A 19 23.32 10.66 1.45
C ARG A 19 22.16 9.83 0.93
N GLY A 20 22.43 8.58 0.57
CA GLY A 20 21.41 7.65 0.10
C GLY A 20 20.34 7.41 1.15
N ARG A 21 19.22 6.82 0.74
CA ARG A 21 18.22 6.30 1.67
C ARG A 21 18.93 5.35 2.66
N PRO A 22 18.76 5.51 3.98
CA PRO A 22 19.33 4.58 4.95
C PRO A 22 18.96 3.14 4.55
N ARG A 23 19.98 2.25 4.45
CA ARG A 23 19.76 0.85 4.02
C ARG A 23 18.83 0.09 4.97
N SER A 24 18.76 0.51 6.22
CA SER A 24 17.88 -0.07 7.25
C SER A 24 17.01 1.01 7.89
N ASN A 25 15.79 0.62 8.24
CA ASN A 25 14.89 1.46 9.01
C ASN A 25 15.46 1.62 10.43
N PRO A 26 15.48 2.85 11.00
CA PRO A 26 16.10 3.14 12.30
C PRO A 26 15.41 2.46 13.48
N TYR A 27 14.20 1.94 13.31
CA TYR A 27 13.43 1.29 14.36
C TYR A 27 13.58 -0.23 14.32
N ASP A 28 13.44 -0.89 15.46
CA ASP A 28 13.31 -2.36 15.52
C ASP A 28 12.04 -2.84 14.80
N ARG A 29 12.04 -4.08 14.29
CA ARG A 29 10.93 -4.67 13.51
C ARG A 29 9.58 -4.53 14.22
N ASN A 30 9.52 -4.74 15.53
CA ASN A 30 8.29 -4.63 16.30
C ASN A 30 7.75 -3.19 16.30
N GLN A 31 8.64 -2.21 16.44
CA GLN A 31 8.28 -0.80 16.42
C GLN A 31 7.87 -0.36 15.01
N GLN A 32 8.56 -0.83 13.97
CA GLN A 32 8.18 -0.59 12.58
C GLN A 32 6.75 -1.07 12.29
N LEU A 33 6.41 -2.29 12.71
CA LEU A 33 5.08 -2.87 12.52
C LEU A 33 3.99 -2.02 13.18
N ARG A 34 4.24 -1.54 14.41
CA ARG A 34 3.32 -0.64 15.14
C ARG A 34 3.11 0.68 14.42
N ILE A 35 4.20 1.31 13.96
CA ILE A 35 4.14 2.59 13.23
C ILE A 35 3.40 2.40 11.91
N ASN A 36 3.74 1.38 11.12
CA ASN A 36 3.11 1.11 9.84
C ASN A 36 1.61 0.88 9.98
N LYS A 37 1.19 0.10 10.99
CA LYS A 37 -0.23 -0.15 11.27
C LYS A 37 -0.97 1.13 11.68
N ARG A 38 -0.31 2.02 12.44
CA ARG A 38 -0.89 3.33 12.81
C ARG A 38 -1.07 4.23 11.58
N VAL A 39 -0.05 4.32 10.72
CA VAL A 39 -0.11 5.11 9.48
C VAL A 39 -1.17 4.57 8.54
N GLN A 40 -1.30 3.24 8.42
CA GLN A 40 -2.37 2.62 7.65
C GLN A 40 -3.75 3.05 8.16
N ARG A 41 -4.02 2.92 9.46
CA ARG A 41 -5.30 3.37 10.06
C ARG A 41 -5.57 4.86 9.85
N GLN A 42 -4.55 5.71 9.96
CA GLN A 42 -4.70 7.14 9.71
C GLN A 42 -5.05 7.43 8.25
N ARG A 43 -4.40 6.74 7.31
CA ARG A 43 -4.70 6.86 5.88
C ARG A 43 -6.12 6.39 5.57
N ASP A 44 -6.52 5.26 6.11
CA ASP A 44 -7.87 4.70 5.89
C ASP A 44 -8.93 5.67 6.43
N LYS A 45 -8.72 6.20 7.64
CA LYS A 45 -9.60 7.23 8.23
C LYS A 45 -9.68 8.50 7.37
N ALA A 46 -8.54 8.98 6.85
CA ALA A 46 -8.51 10.16 5.99
C ALA A 46 -9.26 9.96 4.66
N LYS A 47 -9.37 8.71 4.19
CA LYS A 47 -10.16 8.32 3.01
C LYS A 47 -11.64 8.04 3.32
N GLY A 48 -12.08 8.24 4.57
CA GLY A 48 -13.44 7.93 5.00
C GLY A 48 -13.73 6.42 5.13
N LEU A 49 -12.70 5.57 5.10
CA LEU A 49 -12.86 4.12 5.23
C LEU A 49 -13.01 3.73 6.70
N ALA A 50 -14.01 2.92 7.00
CA ALA A 50 -14.21 2.30 8.31
C ALA A 50 -13.91 0.79 8.23
N ARG A 51 -13.34 0.24 9.31
CA ARG A 51 -13.04 -1.19 9.40
C ARG A 51 -14.19 -1.91 10.08
N LEU A 52 -14.73 -2.90 9.39
CA LEU A 52 -15.77 -3.79 9.90
C LEU A 52 -15.18 -5.19 10.09
N GLU A 53 -15.32 -5.76 11.28
CA GLU A 53 -14.87 -7.13 11.60
C GLU A 53 -16.10 -8.02 11.79
N ILE A 54 -16.23 -9.06 10.97
CA ILE A 54 -17.40 -9.96 10.95
C ILE A 54 -16.91 -11.41 10.94
N LYS A 55 -17.68 -12.30 11.58
CA LYS A 55 -17.51 -13.75 11.46
C LYS A 55 -18.50 -14.27 10.42
N LEU A 56 -17.99 -14.94 9.38
CA LEU A 56 -18.77 -15.59 8.35
C LEU A 56 -18.49 -17.10 8.37
N SER A 57 -19.38 -17.90 7.78
CA SER A 57 -19.13 -19.32 7.60
C SER A 57 -17.97 -19.55 6.61
N ALA A 58 -17.19 -20.61 6.82
CA ALA A 58 -16.04 -20.93 5.97
C ALA A 58 -16.44 -21.08 4.49
N ASN A 59 -17.54 -21.78 4.24
CA ASN A 59 -18.09 -21.96 2.88
C ASN A 59 -18.34 -20.61 2.17
N VAL A 60 -18.85 -19.60 2.87
CA VAL A 60 -19.08 -18.27 2.27
C VAL A 60 -17.75 -17.62 1.88
N ILE A 61 -16.72 -17.74 2.72
CA ILE A 61 -15.38 -17.19 2.40
C ILE A 61 -14.76 -17.93 1.21
N ASP A 62 -14.91 -19.25 1.14
CA ASP A 62 -14.38 -20.05 0.03
C ASP A 62 -15.05 -19.67 -1.30
N GLN A 63 -16.37 -19.48 -1.31
CA GLN A 63 -17.09 -18.99 -2.49
C GLN A 63 -16.66 -17.58 -2.90
N MET A 64 -16.46 -16.68 -1.94
CA MET A 64 -15.94 -15.34 -2.22
C MET A 64 -14.55 -15.35 -2.84
N ASP A 65 -13.69 -16.30 -2.46
CA ASP A 65 -12.37 -16.44 -3.08
C ASP A 65 -12.44 -16.89 -4.53
N ILE A 66 -13.36 -17.80 -4.85
CA ILE A 66 -13.59 -18.26 -6.22
C ILE A 66 -14.06 -17.09 -7.08
N VAL A 67 -15.13 -16.41 -6.65
CA VAL A 67 -15.69 -15.25 -7.34
C VAL A 67 -14.66 -14.12 -7.47
N GLY A 68 -13.87 -13.89 -6.42
CA GLY A 68 -12.81 -12.87 -6.46
C GLY A 68 -11.70 -13.18 -7.45
N LYS A 69 -11.32 -14.45 -7.60
CA LYS A 69 -10.36 -14.87 -8.63
C LYS A 69 -10.92 -14.71 -10.04
N GLU A 70 -12.19 -15.06 -10.25
CA GLU A 70 -12.85 -14.95 -11.56
C GLU A 70 -13.02 -13.48 -12.00
N LEU A 71 -13.40 -12.61 -11.07
CA LEU A 71 -13.64 -11.19 -11.35
C LEU A 71 -12.40 -10.31 -11.19
N GLY A 72 -11.29 -10.85 -10.69
CA GLY A 72 -10.08 -10.08 -10.35
C GLY A 72 -10.29 -9.09 -9.19
N LEU A 73 -11.25 -9.38 -8.30
CA LEU A 73 -11.63 -8.52 -7.18
C LEU A 73 -11.12 -9.09 -5.85
N SER A 74 -10.79 -8.18 -4.93
CA SER A 74 -10.50 -8.54 -3.55
C SER A 74 -11.78 -8.85 -2.77
N ARG A 75 -11.68 -9.66 -1.72
CA ARG A 75 -12.81 -9.95 -0.81
C ARG A 75 -13.48 -8.68 -0.27
N ALA A 76 -12.69 -7.62 -0.02
CA ALA A 76 -13.20 -6.35 0.49
C ALA A 76 -14.07 -5.64 -0.56
N GLU A 77 -13.65 -5.61 -1.82
CA GLU A 77 -14.41 -5.01 -2.93
C GLU A 77 -15.71 -5.78 -3.19
N ILE A 78 -15.68 -7.11 -3.16
CA ILE A 78 -16.88 -7.94 -3.31
C ILE A 78 -17.90 -7.61 -2.22
N MET A 79 -17.46 -7.53 -0.96
CA MET A 79 -18.35 -7.17 0.16
C MET A 79 -18.90 -5.76 0.03
N GLU A 80 -18.06 -4.79 -0.37
CA GLU A 80 -18.49 -3.41 -0.57
C GLU A 80 -19.56 -3.32 -1.67
N LEU A 81 -19.35 -4.01 -2.80
CA LEU A 81 -20.32 -4.06 -3.90
C LEU A 81 -21.63 -4.74 -3.48
N ALA A 82 -21.55 -5.87 -2.79
CA ALA A 82 -22.72 -6.58 -2.29
C ALA A 82 -23.53 -5.72 -1.30
N LEU A 83 -22.86 -5.01 -0.40
CA LEU A 83 -23.50 -4.10 0.56
C LEU A 83 -24.12 -2.89 -0.14
N LYS A 84 -23.43 -2.29 -1.12
CA LYS A 84 -23.98 -1.20 -1.94
C LYS A 84 -25.24 -1.63 -2.67
N GLN A 85 -25.19 -2.78 -3.34
CA GLN A 85 -26.35 -3.35 -4.03
C GLN A 85 -27.51 -3.60 -3.06
N TRP A 86 -27.26 -4.19 -1.89
CA TRP A 86 -28.29 -4.48 -0.89
C TRP A 86 -28.90 -3.22 -0.26
N LEU A 87 -28.08 -2.19 -0.03
CA LEU A 87 -28.51 -0.91 0.55
C LEU A 87 -29.06 0.06 -0.49
N HIS A 88 -29.09 -0.30 -1.77
CA HIS A 88 -29.46 0.56 -2.89
C HIS A 88 -28.62 1.86 -2.95
N LEU A 89 -27.31 1.74 -2.70
CA LEU A 89 -26.29 2.80 -2.83
C LEU A 89 -25.47 2.61 -4.11
#